data_AF-A0A1U7GHU6-F1
#
_entry.id   AF-A0A1U7GHU6-F1
#
_cell.length_a   1.000
_cell.length_b   1.000
_cell.length_c   1.000
_cell.angle_alpha   90.00
_cell.angle_beta   90.00
_cell.angle_gamma   90.00
#
_symmetry.space_group_name_H-M   'P 1'
#
loop_
_entity.id
_entity.type
_entity.pdbx_description
1 polymer ?
#
loop_
_entity_poly.entity_id
_entity_poly.type
_entity_poly.pdbx_seq_one_letter_code
_entity_poly.pdbx_strand_id
1 'polypeptide(L)'
;MPPTYAAILRDGKLDWGDEGPPPLPPGAVPVHVTLLTSRPPKADGRAMAAALEAIAAAGGPSNLEDPVEWQRQVRSDRQLPGRDG
;
A
#
# COMPACT_ATOMS: atom_id res chain seq x y z
N MET A 1 4.27 -23.35 -6.30
CA MET A 1 3.89 -22.01 -6.80
C MET A 1 4.01 -22.06 -8.32
N PRO A 2 2.97 -21.70 -9.10
CA PRO A 2 3.08 -21.69 -10.56
C PRO A 2 4.12 -20.66 -11.03
N PRO A 3 4.82 -20.89 -12.16
CA PRO A 3 5.74 -19.92 -12.73
C PRO A 3 5.00 -18.62 -13.10
N THR A 4 5.66 -17.48 -12.91
CA THR A 4 5.13 -16.15 -13.24
C THR A 4 5.95 -15.56 -14.38
N TYR A 5 5.27 -15.10 -15.43
CA TYR A 5 5.88 -14.49 -16.61
C TYR A 5 5.43 -13.04 -16.72
N ALA A 6 6.36 -12.14 -17.07
CA ALA A 6 6.03 -10.76 -17.33
C ALA A 6 5.35 -10.63 -18.69
N ALA A 7 4.36 -9.74 -18.78
CA ALA A 7 3.67 -9.42 -20.02
C ALA A 7 3.15 -7.99 -19.97
N ILE A 8 2.94 -7.42 -21.16
CA ILE A 8 2.22 -6.17 -21.34
C ILE A 8 0.82 -6.51 -21.85
N LEU A 9 -0.23 -6.08 -21.16
CA LEU A 9 -1.60 -6.22 -21.64
C LEU A 9 -1.89 -5.10 -22.66
N ARG A 10 -2.04 -5.45 -23.95
CA ARG A 10 -2.39 -4.53 -25.05
C ARG A 10 -3.71 -4.97 -25.67
N ASP A 11 -4.73 -4.11 -25.62
CA ASP A 11 -6.04 -4.39 -26.22
C ASP A 11 -6.65 -5.75 -25.80
N GLY A 12 -6.48 -6.12 -24.53
CA GLY A 12 -6.95 -7.39 -23.99
C GLY A 12 -6.11 -8.63 -24.36
N LYS A 13 -4.96 -8.44 -25.03
CA LYS A 13 -4.01 -9.50 -25.38
C LYS A 13 -2.71 -9.34 -24.58
N LEU A 14 -2.19 -10.45 -24.08
CA LEU A 14 -0.88 -10.48 -23.41
C LEU A 14 0.22 -10.52 -24.46
N ASP A 15 1.06 -9.48 -24.44
CA ASP A 15 2.29 -9.36 -25.21
C ASP A 15 3.46 -9.76 -24.30
N TRP A 16 4.08 -10.90 -24.59
CA TRP A 16 5.11 -11.51 -23.75
C TRP A 16 6.52 -10.95 -24.01
N GLY A 17 6.74 -10.24 -25.11
CA GLY A 17 8.09 -9.87 -25.55
C GLY A 17 9.02 -11.09 -25.70
N ASP A 18 10.30 -10.89 -25.41
CA ASP A 18 11.34 -11.91 -25.61
C ASP A 18 11.46 -12.92 -24.45
N GLU A 19 10.91 -12.60 -23.27
CA GLU A 19 11.00 -13.43 -22.04
C GLU A 19 9.66 -14.13 -21.70
N GLY A 20 8.92 -14.50 -22.75
CA GLY A 20 7.64 -15.18 -22.60
C GLY A 20 7.73 -16.62 -22.07
N PRO A 21 6.57 -17.23 -21.77
CA PRO A 21 6.52 -18.65 -21.43
C PRO A 21 7.04 -19.51 -22.58
N PRO A 22 7.55 -20.73 -22.28
CA PRO A 22 7.87 -21.70 -23.32
C PRO A 22 6.63 -22.04 -24.16
N PRO A 23 6.81 -22.66 -25.34
CA PRO A 23 5.69 -23.05 -26.20
C PRO A 23 4.58 -23.76 -25.43
N LEU A 24 3.39 -23.17 -25.46
CA LEU A 24 2.23 -23.70 -24.75
C LEU A 24 1.64 -24.90 -25.50
N PRO A 25 1.02 -25.86 -24.80
CA PRO A 25 0.33 -26.96 -25.44
C PRO A 25 -0.79 -26.47 -26.36
N PRO A 26 -1.10 -27.20 -27.44
CA PRO A 26 -2.18 -26.81 -28.35
C PRO A 26 -3.53 -26.77 -27.62
N GLY A 27 -4.27 -25.69 -27.81
CA GLY A 27 -5.57 -25.46 -27.18
C GLY A 27 -5.61 -24.19 -26.32
N ALA A 28 -6.61 -24.11 -25.43
CA ALA A 28 -6.75 -23.00 -24.50
C ALA A 28 -6.11 -23.35 -23.15
N VAL A 29 -5.20 -22.50 -22.68
CA VAL A 29 -4.58 -22.64 -21.35
C VAL A 29 -5.18 -21.58 -20.42
N PRO A 30 -5.77 -21.98 -19.27
CA PRO A 30 -6.26 -21.02 -18.29
C PRO A 30 -5.10 -20.29 -17.62
N VAL A 31 -5.23 -18.97 -17.48
CA VAL A 31 -4.20 -18.10 -16.88
C VAL A 31 -4.80 -17.21 -15.79
N HIS A 32 -4.00 -16.89 -14.76
CA HIS A 32 -4.31 -15.84 -13.80
C HIS A 32 -3.52 -14.59 -14.18
N VAL A 33 -4.20 -13.46 -14.32
CA VAL A 33 -3.57 -12.19 -14.68
C VAL A 33 -3.62 -11.25 -13.48
N THR A 34 -2.45 -10.85 -13.00
CA THR A 34 -2.31 -9.82 -11.98
C THR A 34 -1.86 -8.53 -12.64
N LEU A 35 -2.68 -7.48 -12.57
CA LEU A 35 -2.33 -6.18 -13.12
C LEU A 35 -1.38 -5.45 -12.18
N LEU A 36 -0.17 -5.17 -12.66
CA LEU A 36 0.79 -4.33 -11.95
C LEU A 36 0.37 -2.86 -12.11
N THR A 37 -0.44 -2.36 -11.18
CA THR A 37 -0.65 -0.92 -11.07
C THR A 37 0.66 -0.29 -10.63
N SER A 38 1.13 0.76 -11.31
CA SER A 38 2.27 1.53 -10.84
C SER A 38 2.00 1.91 -9.39
N ARG A 39 2.82 1.42 -8.47
CA ARG A 39 2.75 1.90 -7.09
C ARG A 39 2.89 3.42 -7.18
N PRO A 40 2.00 4.23 -6.56
CA PRO A 40 2.25 5.66 -6.50
C PRO A 40 3.68 5.84 -6.02
N PRO A 41 4.44 6.79 -6.60
CA PRO A 41 5.81 7.02 -6.20
C PRO A 41 5.84 7.09 -4.68
N LYS A 42 6.79 6.37 -4.08
CA LYS A 42 6.94 6.30 -2.62
C LYS A 42 6.87 7.74 -2.13
N ALA A 43 5.87 8.06 -1.30
CA ALA A 43 5.62 9.43 -0.86
C ALA A 43 6.96 10.04 -0.42
N ASP A 44 7.27 11.24 -0.91
CA ASP A 44 8.55 11.88 -0.61
C ASP A 44 8.65 12.09 0.90
N GLY A 45 9.46 11.26 1.55
CA GLY A 45 9.67 11.29 2.99
C GLY A 45 10.20 12.65 3.46
N ARG A 46 10.85 13.41 2.58
CA ARG A 46 11.32 14.76 2.86
C ARG A 46 10.15 15.74 2.97
N ALA A 47 9.18 15.66 2.08
CA ALA A 47 7.97 16.50 2.14
C ALA A 47 7.17 16.22 3.40
N MET A 48 7.05 14.94 3.77
CA MET A 48 6.43 14.53 5.03
C MET A 48 7.17 15.07 6.25
N ALA A 49 8.50 14.91 6.29
CA ALA A 49 9.32 15.41 7.39
C ALA A 49 9.21 16.94 7.55
N ALA A 50 9.24 17.68 6.44
CA ALA A 50 9.08 19.14 6.45
C ALA A 50 7.69 19.58 6.97
N ALA A 51 6.63 18.85 6.60
CA ALA A 51 5.29 19.12 7.12
C ALA A 51 5.20 18.86 8.64
N LEU A 52 5.81 17.80 9.13
CA LEU A 52 5.86 17.48 10.56
C LEU A 52 6.65 18.52 11.36
N GLU A 53 7.80 18.98 10.84
CA GLU A 53 8.59 20.08 11.41
C GLU A 53 7.76 21.37 11.50
N ALA A 54 7.02 21.72 10.44
CA ALA A 54 6.16 22.90 10.45
C ALA A 54 5.03 22.81 11.49
N ILE A 55 4.44 21.63 11.67
CA ILE A 55 3.40 21.38 12.69
C ILE A 55 4.00 21.49 14.10
N ALA A 56 5.20 20.95 14.32
CA ALA A 56 5.89 21.04 15.61
C ALA A 56 6.27 22.50 15.94
N ALA A 57 6.80 23.23 14.96
CA ALA A 57 7.16 24.65 15.09
C ALA A 57 5.94 25.55 15.37
N ALA A 58 4.74 25.16 14.92
CA ALA A 58 3.50 25.85 15.24
C ALA A 58 3.07 25.72 16.72
N GLY A 59 3.82 24.99 17.54
CA GLY A 59 3.60 24.85 18.98
C GLY A 59 2.62 23.74 19.35
N GLY A 60 2.20 22.92 18.39
CA GLY A 60 1.22 21.86 18.61
C GLY A 60 -0.13 22.39 19.14
N PRO A 61 -1.01 21.49 19.60
CA PRO A 61 -2.28 21.89 20.22
C PRO A 61 -2.01 22.47 21.63
N SER A 62 -1.93 23.80 21.70
CA SER A 62 -1.72 24.57 22.94
C SER A 62 -2.98 24.73 23.81
N ASN A 63 -4.13 24.30 23.29
CA ASN A 63 -5.42 24.35 23.97
C ASN A 63 -5.71 23.10 24.83
N LEU A 64 -4.76 22.17 24.94
CA LEU A 64 -4.86 20.98 25.78
C LEU A 64 -4.08 21.23 27.07
N GLU A 65 -4.79 21.39 28.21
CA GLU A 65 -4.16 21.57 29.53
C GLU A 65 -3.30 20.37 29.93
N ASP A 66 -3.81 19.15 29.70
CA ASP A 66 -3.08 17.91 29.87
C ASP A 66 -3.31 17.02 28.63
N PRO A 67 -2.34 16.95 27.71
CA PRO A 67 -2.42 16.11 26.52
C PRO A 67 -2.63 14.63 26.82
N VAL A 68 -2.15 14.12 27.97
CA VAL A 68 -2.27 12.72 28.37
C VAL A 68 -3.69 12.43 28.86
N GLU A 69 -4.26 13.30 29.69
CA GLU A 69 -5.67 13.19 30.10
C GLU A 69 -6.61 13.36 28.91
N TRP A 70 -6.37 14.33 28.03
CA TRP A 70 -7.14 14.47 26.79
C TRP A 70 -7.06 13.20 25.93
N GLN A 71 -5.87 12.63 25.76
CA GLN A 71 -5.70 11.40 25.00
C GLN A 71 -6.47 10.24 25.62
N ARG A 72 -6.51 10.12 26.94
CA ARG A 72 -7.30 9.09 27.66
C ARG A 72 -8.80 9.29 27.48
N GLN A 73 -9.28 10.52 27.50
CA GLN A 73 -10.70 10.85 27.29
C GLN A 73 -11.15 10.55 25.85
N VAL A 74 -10.29 10.84 24.86
CA VAL A 74 -10.61 10.66 23.44
C VAL A 74 -10.35 9.22 22.97
N ARG A 75 -9.39 8.51 23.56
CA ARG A 75 -9.21 7.08 23.26
C ARG A 75 -10.41 6.30 23.76
N SER A 76 -11.28 5.92 22.83
CA SER A 76 -12.07 4.71 23.00
C SER A 76 -11.11 3.52 23.02
N ASP A 77 -11.21 2.66 24.03
CA ASP A 77 -10.45 1.41 24.04
C ASP A 77 -10.83 0.60 22.79
N ARG A 78 -9.86 0.45 21.91
CA ARG A 78 -10.00 -0.42 20.75
C ARG A 78 -9.83 -1.84 21.24
N GLN A 79 -10.85 -2.69 21.06
CA GLN A 79 -10.68 -4.12 21.25
C GLN A 79 -9.50 -4.59 20.39
N LEU A 80 -8.49 -5.14 21.06
CA LEU A 80 -7.37 -5.77 20.39
C LEU A 80 -7.87 -7.12 19.85
N PRO A 81 -7.68 -7.42 18.55
CA PRO A 81 -8.02 -8.73 18.01
C PRO A 81 -7.29 -9.83 18.80
N GLY A 82 -8.03 -10.78 19.37
CA GLY A 82 -7.47 -11.93 20.09
C GLY A 82 -7.14 -11.70 21.57
N ARG A 83 -7.66 -10.62 22.18
CA ARG A 83 -7.60 -10.43 23.63
C ARG A 83 -9.02 -10.53 24.19
N ASP A 84 -9.39 -11.72 24.65
CA ASP A 84 -10.64 -11.90 25.40
C ASP A 84 -10.55 -11.07 26.69
N GLY A 85 -11.64 -10.37 26.99
CA GLY A 85 -11.77 -9.50 28.17
C GLY A 85 -11.76 -10.26 29.49
#